data_AF-A0A482WVU7-F1
#
_entry.id   AF-A0A482WVU7-F1
#
_cell.length_a   1.000
_cell.length_b   1.000
_cell.length_c   1.000
_cell.angle_alpha   90.00
_cell.angle_beta   90.00
_cell.angle_gamma   90.00
#
_symmetry.space_group_name_H-M   'P 1'
#
loop_
_entity.id
_entity.type
_entity.pdbx_description
1 polymer ?
#
loop_
_entity_poly.entity_id
_entity_poly.type
_entity_poly.pdbx_seq_one_letter_code
_entity_poly.pdbx_strand_id
1 'polypeptide(L)'
;MYRTFGSIRWSYSEVQRPSEILIHSDSTNGFSGYYWNIVSELSQKLEIPIRVVFLPRPTHVFGQRLSSVYHSTDVARIQVLMSFGGIYIDTDVLILQPLDEFLKYEMTLGWPPNENIGTQVCLRFCVVILGHVEFFHIFP
;
A
#
# COMPACT_ATOMS: atom_id res chain seq x y z
N MET A 1 -14.89 -10.86 16.34
CA MET A 1 -14.45 -9.55 15.81
C MET A 1 -13.22 -8.98 16.54
N TYR A 2 -13.19 -8.96 17.88
CA TYR A 2 -12.02 -8.45 18.64
C TYR A 2 -10.71 -9.25 18.45
N ARG A 3 -10.76 -10.56 18.26
CA ARG A 3 -9.57 -11.39 18.03
C ARG A 3 -8.86 -11.05 16.71
N THR A 4 -9.61 -10.83 15.64
CA THR A 4 -9.07 -10.56 14.30
C THR A 4 -8.30 -9.25 14.25
N PHE A 5 -8.83 -8.19 14.88
CA PHE A 5 -8.17 -6.88 14.93
C PHE A 5 -6.86 -6.92 15.72
N GLY A 6 -6.80 -7.74 16.79
CA GLY A 6 -5.58 -7.99 17.55
C GLY A 6 -4.51 -8.71 16.73
N SER A 7 -4.89 -9.73 15.96
CA SER A 7 -3.96 -10.46 15.10
C SER A 7 -3.39 -9.58 13.99
N ILE A 8 -4.24 -8.80 13.32
CA ILE A 8 -3.81 -7.88 12.25
C ILE A 8 -2.83 -6.85 12.80
N ARG A 9 -3.17 -6.20 13.92
CA ARG A 9 -2.27 -5.25 14.60
C ARG A 9 -0.89 -5.88 14.89
N TRP A 10 -0.88 -7.08 15.47
CA TRP A 10 0.36 -7.79 15.82
C TRP A 10 1.22 -8.08 14.58
N SER A 11 0.58 -8.47 13.47
CA SER A 11 1.30 -8.72 12.22
C SER A 11 2.02 -7.49 11.66
N TYR A 12 1.42 -6.30 11.78
CA TYR A 12 2.09 -5.07 11.35
C TYR A 12 3.16 -4.61 12.35
N SER A 13 2.85 -4.58 13.65
CA SER A 13 3.75 -3.96 14.64
C SER A 13 4.91 -4.84 15.09
N GLU A 14 4.69 -6.16 15.17
CA GLU A 14 5.69 -7.09 15.71
C GLU A 14 6.40 -7.89 14.62
N VAL A 15 5.71 -8.23 13.53
CA VAL A 15 6.29 -9.01 12.44
C VAL A 15 6.93 -8.09 11.40
N GLN A 16 6.15 -7.22 10.75
CA GLN A 16 6.70 -6.38 9.68
C GLN A 16 7.48 -5.16 10.19
N ARG A 17 7.10 -4.58 11.34
CA ARG A 17 7.80 -3.47 12.00
C ARG A 17 8.12 -2.29 11.07
N PRO A 18 7.11 -1.67 10.41
CA PRO A 18 7.35 -0.59 9.46
C PRO A 18 7.95 0.65 10.14
N SER A 19 8.82 1.36 9.43
CA SER A 19 9.41 2.63 9.90
C SER A 19 8.41 3.80 9.86
N GLU A 20 7.44 3.74 8.94
CA GLU A 20 6.36 4.71 8.81
C GLU A 20 5.13 4.08 8.13
N ILE A 21 3.95 4.67 8.37
CA ILE A 21 2.71 4.31 7.68
C ILE A 21 2.23 5.51 6.86
N LEU A 22 2.08 5.30 5.56
CA LEU A 22 1.55 6.30 4.63
C LEU A 22 0.05 6.07 4.40
N ILE A 23 -0.77 7.09 4.67
CA ILE A 23 -2.20 7.07 4.39
C ILE A 23 -2.49 8.04 3.24
N HIS A 24 -2.87 7.50 2.09
CA HIS A 24 -3.20 8.28 0.91
C HIS A 24 -4.70 8.57 0.86
N SER A 25 -5.07 9.83 0.68
CA SER A 25 -6.48 10.26 0.69
C SER A 25 -6.69 11.54 -0.12
N ASP A 26 -7.89 11.70 -0.66
CA ASP A 26 -8.36 12.94 -1.29
C ASP A 26 -9.03 13.89 -0.28
N SER A 27 -9.06 13.54 1.02
CA SER A 27 -9.54 14.43 2.06
C SER A 27 -8.58 15.59 2.29
N THR A 28 -9.08 16.81 2.08
CA THR A 28 -8.33 18.05 2.34
C THR A 28 -8.44 18.52 3.79
N ASN A 29 -9.40 17.97 4.55
CA ASN A 29 -9.75 18.48 5.88
C ASN A 29 -9.16 17.63 7.01
N GLY A 30 -8.17 16.79 6.69
CA GLY A 30 -7.62 15.80 7.61
C GLY A 30 -8.59 14.66 7.91
N PHE A 31 -8.29 13.91 8.97
CA PHE A 31 -9.10 12.79 9.45
C PHE A 31 -9.54 13.06 10.89
N SER A 32 -10.74 12.63 11.23
CA SER A 32 -11.32 12.74 12.56
C SER A 32 -12.30 11.59 12.83
N GLY A 33 -12.74 11.44 14.08
CA GLY A 33 -13.72 10.43 14.49
C GLY A 33 -13.10 9.21 15.15
N TYR A 34 -13.96 8.28 15.55
CA TYR A 34 -13.62 7.15 16.41
C TYR A 34 -12.45 6.30 15.89
N TYR A 35 -12.50 5.91 14.62
CA TYR A 35 -11.46 5.06 14.02
C TYR A 35 -10.13 5.81 13.85
N TRP A 36 -10.17 7.10 13.51
CA TRP A 36 -8.96 7.90 13.42
C TRP A 36 -8.28 8.08 14.78
N ASN A 37 -9.06 8.26 15.84
CA ASN A 37 -8.54 8.33 17.20
C ASN A 37 -7.81 7.02 17.57
N ILE A 38 -8.43 5.86 17.28
CA ILE A 38 -7.78 4.56 17.49
C ILE A 38 -6.47 4.45 16.71
N VAL A 39 -6.48 4.81 15.43
CA VAL A 39 -5.27 4.75 14.58
C VAL A 39 -4.17 5.66 15.12
N SER A 40 -4.53 6.87 15.54
CA SER A 40 -3.60 7.86 16.11
C SER A 40 -3.02 7.41 17.44
N GLU A 41 -3.85 6.87 18.34
CA GLU A 41 -3.42 6.30 19.63
C GLU A 41 -2.50 5.10 19.43
N LEU A 42 -2.82 4.22 18.47
CA LEU A 42 -2.00 3.06 18.15
C LEU A 42 -0.64 3.47 17.58
N SER A 43 -0.62 4.45 16.67
CA SER A 43 0.62 5.01 16.12
C SER A 43 1.53 5.58 17.21
N GLN A 44 0.97 6.36 18.14
CA GLN A 44 1.72 6.89 19.28
C GLN A 44 2.24 5.78 20.19
N LYS A 45 1.41 4.78 20.53
CA LYS A 45 1.77 3.68 21.41
C LYS A 45 2.86 2.77 20.82
N LEU A 46 2.87 2.60 19.50
CA LEU A 46 3.81 1.75 18.78
C LEU A 46 5.04 2.53 18.29
N GLU A 47 5.07 3.85 18.48
CA GLU A 47 6.12 4.74 17.98
C GLU A 47 6.32 4.64 16.45
N ILE A 48 5.24 4.33 15.72
CA ILE A 48 5.24 4.25 14.25
C ILE A 48 4.61 5.53 13.71
N PRO A 49 5.35 6.44 13.07
CA PRO A 49 4.79 7.67 12.54
C PRO A 49 3.79 7.40 11.42
N ILE A 50 2.65 8.11 11.45
CA ILE A 50 1.67 8.15 10.37
C ILE A 50 1.84 9.45 9.60
N ARG A 51 1.99 9.35 8.28
CA ARG A 51 1.99 10.48 7.38
C ARG A 51 0.81 10.38 6.43
N VAL A 52 -0.03 11.40 6.46
CA VAL A 52 -1.14 11.55 5.50
C VAL A 52 -0.61 12.25 4.26
N VAL A 53 -0.83 11.65 3.10
CA VAL A 53 -0.39 12.16 1.80
C VAL A 53 -1.62 12.38 0.93
N PHE A 54 -1.76 13.61 0.42
CA PHE A 54 -2.85 13.91 -0.49
C PHE A 54 -2.66 13.16 -1.81
N LEU A 55 -3.68 12.43 -2.25
CA LEU A 55 -3.72 11.76 -3.54
C LEU A 55 -5.10 11.98 -4.16
N PRO A 56 -5.21 12.78 -5.23
CA PRO A 56 -6.49 12.94 -5.90
C PRO A 56 -6.93 11.60 -6.48
N ARG A 57 -8.22 11.29 -6.36
CA ARG A 57 -8.77 10.06 -6.91
C ARG A 57 -8.45 9.94 -8.40
N PRO A 58 -7.83 8.84 -8.85
CA PRO A 58 -7.58 8.62 -10.27
C PRO A 58 -8.91 8.53 -11.02
N THR A 59 -9.01 9.29 -12.11
CA THR A 59 -10.19 9.29 -12.99
C THR A 59 -9.92 8.65 -14.34
N HIS A 60 -8.65 8.61 -14.75
CA HIS A 60 -8.22 8.09 -16.04
C HIS A 60 -6.90 7.32 -15.94
N VAL A 61 -6.72 6.35 -16.84
CA VAL A 61 -5.45 5.66 -17.11
C VAL A 61 -5.23 5.65 -18.61
N PHE A 62 -4.09 6.15 -19.08
CA PHE A 62 -3.77 6.27 -20.52
C PHE A 62 -4.90 6.90 -21.36
N GLY A 63 -5.57 7.92 -20.82
CA GLY A 63 -6.70 8.59 -21.46
C GLY A 63 -8.05 7.86 -21.38
N GLN A 64 -8.08 6.63 -20.87
CA GLN A 64 -9.32 5.87 -20.67
C GLN A 64 -9.94 6.18 -19.30
N ARG A 65 -11.24 6.49 -19.27
CA ARG A 65 -11.96 6.82 -18.04
C ARG A 65 -12.21 5.57 -17.20
N LEU A 66 -11.96 5.66 -15.90
CA LEU A 66 -12.19 4.58 -14.96
C LEU A 66 -13.70 4.40 -14.72
N SER A 67 -14.15 3.14 -14.71
CA SER A 67 -15.57 2.78 -14.64
C SER A 67 -16.14 2.74 -13.23
N SER A 68 -15.29 2.55 -12.20
CA SER A 68 -15.74 2.36 -10.81
C SER A 68 -14.76 2.92 -9.77
N VAL A 69 -15.20 2.97 -8.51
CA VAL A 69 -14.35 3.32 -7.35
C VAL A 69 -13.27 2.28 -7.12
N TYR A 70 -13.62 0.99 -7.20
CA TYR A 70 -12.66 -0.11 -7.05
C TYR A 70 -11.51 0.01 -8.05
N HIS A 71 -11.85 0.26 -9.32
CA HIS A 71 -10.85 0.42 -10.36
C HIS A 71 -9.96 1.65 -10.13
N SER A 72 -10.49 2.75 -9.56
CA SER A 72 -9.67 3.90 -9.18
C SER A 72 -8.74 3.61 -7.99
N THR A 73 -9.16 2.77 -7.05
CA THR A 73 -8.31 2.35 -5.91
C THR A 73 -7.16 1.48 -6.38
N ASP A 74 -7.39 0.59 -7.35
CA ASP A 74 -6.33 -0.25 -7.92
C ASP A 74 -5.25 0.57 -8.61
N VAL A 75 -5.66 1.58 -9.36
CA VAL A 75 -4.75 2.53 -10.02
C VAL A 75 -4.01 3.37 -8.99
N ALA A 76 -4.70 3.89 -7.97
CA ALA A 76 -4.10 4.69 -6.91
C ALA A 76 -3.00 3.90 -6.18
N ARG A 77 -3.25 2.63 -5.86
CA ARG A 77 -2.28 1.73 -5.21
C ARG A 77 -1.00 1.60 -6.03
N ILE A 78 -1.12 1.34 -7.33
CA ILE A 78 0.03 1.23 -8.23
C ILE A 78 0.79 2.56 -8.30
N GLN A 79 0.08 3.69 -8.44
CA GLN A 79 0.71 5.01 -8.46
C GLN A 79 1.48 5.34 -7.17
N VAL A 80 0.93 4.96 -6.01
CA VAL A 80 1.60 5.12 -4.72
C VAL A 80 2.86 4.28 -4.65
N LEU A 81 2.79 2.99 -4.98
CA LEU A 81 3.96 2.12 -4.99
C LEU A 81 5.01 2.59 -6.00
N MET A 82 4.61 3.13 -7.16
CA MET A 82 5.53 3.73 -8.13
C MET A 82 6.23 4.99 -7.60
N SER A 83 5.56 5.78 -6.75
CA SER A 83 6.09 7.05 -6.25
C SER A 83 6.92 6.90 -4.97
N PHE A 84 6.48 6.05 -4.04
CA PHE A 84 7.07 5.90 -2.71
C PHE A 84 7.79 4.56 -2.52
N GLY A 85 7.46 3.56 -3.33
CA GLY A 85 7.79 2.15 -3.06
C GLY A 85 7.12 1.65 -1.78
N GLY A 86 7.76 0.67 -1.13
CA GLY A 86 7.29 0.08 0.11
C GLY A 86 6.37 -1.12 -0.11
N ILE A 87 5.49 -1.33 0.87
CA ILE A 87 4.65 -2.52 0.98
C ILE A 87 3.20 -2.05 1.09
N TYR A 88 2.36 -2.48 0.15
CA TYR A 88 0.91 -2.36 0.25
C TYR A 88 0.31 -3.72 0.59
N ILE A 89 -0.62 -3.71 1.55
CA ILE A 89 -1.33 -4.89 2.01
C ILE A 89 -2.80 -4.51 2.23
N ASP A 90 -3.70 -5.37 1.77
CA ASP A 90 -5.13 -5.21 2.02
C ASP A 90 -5.49 -5.38 3.50
N THR A 91 -6.60 -4.77 3.92
CA THR A 91 -6.99 -4.71 5.34
C THR A 91 -7.38 -6.06 5.95
N ASP A 92 -7.59 -7.09 5.12
CA ASP A 92 -7.95 -8.44 5.52
C ASP A 92 -6.78 -9.45 5.48
N VAL A 93 -5.57 -8.97 5.18
CA VAL A 93 -4.37 -9.81 5.11
C VAL A 93 -3.61 -9.78 6.44
N LEU A 94 -3.07 -10.94 6.82
CA LEU A 94 -2.25 -11.14 8.01
C LEU A 94 -0.81 -11.50 7.61
N ILE A 95 0.17 -10.75 8.11
CA ILE A 95 1.59 -11.01 7.88
C ILE A 95 2.11 -12.00 8.94
N LEU A 96 2.58 -13.17 8.51
CA LEU A 96 3.12 -14.19 9.41
C LEU A 96 4.65 -14.17 9.49
N GLN A 97 5.31 -13.61 8.48
CA GLN A 97 6.76 -13.45 8.40
C GLN A 97 7.10 -12.11 7.73
N PRO A 98 8.24 -11.48 8.07
CA PRO A 98 8.65 -10.23 7.44
C PRO A 98 8.77 -10.39 5.92
N LEU A 99 8.22 -9.43 5.17
CA LEU A 99 8.23 -9.44 3.69
C LEU A 99 9.48 -8.79 3.09
N ASP A 100 10.43 -8.39 3.94
CA ASP A 100 11.63 -7.64 3.60
C ASP A 100 12.48 -8.33 2.51
N GLU A 101 12.50 -9.67 2.48
CA GLU A 101 13.25 -10.42 1.47
C GLU A 101 12.73 -10.21 0.04
N PHE A 102 11.47 -9.80 -0.11
CA PHE A 102 10.82 -9.54 -1.39
C PHE A 102 11.02 -8.10 -1.87
N LEU A 103 11.48 -7.20 -0.99
CA LEU A 103 11.84 -5.84 -1.35
C LEU A 103 13.14 -5.75 -2.16
N LYS A 104 13.80 -6.87 -2.49
CA LYS A 104 14.95 -6.87 -3.41
C LYS A 104 14.55 -6.78 -4.89
N TYR A 105 13.28 -7.05 -5.22
CA TYR A 105 12.76 -7.00 -6.58
C TYR A 105 12.13 -5.64 -6.87
N GLU A 106 12.17 -5.23 -8.13
CA GLU A 106 11.52 -3.98 -8.57
C GLU A 106 10.02 -3.98 -8.23
N MET A 107 9.36 -5.11 -8.44
CA MET A 107 7.96 -5.32 -8.09
C MET A 107 7.71 -6.77 -7.70
N THR A 108 7.02 -6.98 -6.57
CA THR A 108 6.55 -8.30 -6.13
C THR A 108 5.03 -8.25 -5.95
N LEU A 109 4.34 -9.28 -6.46
CA LEU A 109 2.90 -9.45 -6.33
C LEU A 109 2.59 -10.77 -5.62
N GLY A 110 1.57 -10.76 -4.76
CA GLY A 110 1.02 -11.99 -4.20
C GLY A 110 0.19 -12.74 -5.25
N TRP A 111 0.56 -13.97 -5.56
CA TRP A 111 -0.19 -14.83 -6.47
C TRP A 111 -0.54 -16.17 -5.80
N PRO A 112 -1.80 -16.34 -5.33
CA PRO A 112 -2.23 -17.60 -4.76
C PRO A 112 -2.30 -18.71 -5.83
N PRO A 113 -1.96 -19.97 -5.50
CA PRO A 113 -2.05 -21.07 -6.45
C PRO A 113 -3.47 -21.26 -6.97
N ASN A 114 -3.62 -21.42 -8.28
CA ASN A 114 -4.90 -21.63 -8.98
C ASN A 114 -5.90 -20.45 -8.90
N GLU A 115 -5.44 -19.28 -8.48
CA GLU A 115 -6.22 -18.05 -8.47
C GLU A 115 -5.70 -17.07 -9.53
N ASN A 116 -6.48 -16.02 -9.80
CA ASN A 116 -6.01 -14.89 -10.58
C ASN A 116 -4.99 -14.07 -9.78
N ILE A 117 -4.09 -13.38 -10.48
CA ILE A 117 -3.18 -12.42 -9.85
C ILE A 117 -4.01 -11.25 -9.32
N GLY A 118 -4.02 -11.08 -8.00
CA GLY A 118 -4.71 -9.99 -7.31
C GLY A 118 -3.76 -8.89 -6.88
N THR A 119 -4.33 -7.74 -6.49
CA THR A 119 -3.59 -6.60 -5.94
C THR A 119 -3.66 -6.52 -4.41
N GLN A 120 -3.97 -7.65 -3.75
CA GLN A 120 -4.13 -7.75 -2.30
C GLN A 120 -2.81 -7.55 -1.56
N VAL A 121 -1.69 -7.99 -2.16
CA VAL A 121 -0.34 -7.80 -1.64
C VAL A 121 0.56 -7.36 -2.78
N CYS A 122 1.10 -6.15 -2.68
CA CYS A 122 1.99 -5.56 -3.67
C CYS A 122 3.18 -4.93 -2.97
N LEU A 123 4.39 -5.26 -3.41
CA LEU A 123 5.63 -4.68 -2.89
C LEU A 123 6.40 -4.05 -4.03
N ARG A 124 7.05 -2.92 -3.74
CA ARG A 124 7.96 -2.28 -4.68
C ARG A 124 9.18 -1.76 -3.93
N PHE A 125 10.36 -2.17 -4.40
CA PHE A 125 11.59 -1.56 -3.92
C PHE A 125 11.69 -0.12 -4.43
N CYS A 126 11.97 0.82 -3.53
CA CYS A 126 12.26 2.19 -3.91
C CYS A 126 13.77 2.38 -4.03
N VAL A 127 14.29 2.34 -5.26
CA VAL A 127 15.47 3.14 -5.62
C VAL A 127 14.95 4.23 -6.51
N VAL A 128 14.99 5.47 -6.02
CA VAL A 128 14.81 6.65 -6.87
C VAL A 128 16.05 6.75 -7.76
N ILE A 129 16.10 5.99 -8.86
CA ILE A 129 17.00 6.32 -9.96
C ILE A 129 16.34 7.48 -10.69
N LEU A 130 16.67 8.72 -10.27
CA LEU A 130 16.52 9.88 -11.14
C LEU A 130 17.57 9.74 -12.25
N GLY A 131 17.24 8.95 -13.26
CA GLY A 131 18.13 8.67 -14.38
C GLY A 131 17.34 8.01 -15.48
N HIS A 132 16.76 8.84 -16.35
CA HIS A 132 16.51 8.58 -17.77
C HIS A 132 16.35 7.09 -18.14
N VAL A 133 15.13 6.55 -18.09
CA VAL A 133 14.85 5.24 -18.68
C VAL A 133 13.80 5.43 -19.76
N GLU A 134 14.27 5.48 -21.00
CA GLU A 134 13.47 5.33 -22.19
C GLU A 134 12.77 3.97 -22.14
N PHE A 135 11.45 3.97 -22.30
CA PHE A 135 10.68 2.74 -22.55
C PHE A 135 11.03 2.22 -23.95
N PHE A 136 12.01 1.33 -24.04
CA PHE A 136 12.18 0.45 -25.19
C PHE A 136 11.92 -1.00 -24.80
N HIS A 137 10.89 -1.55 -25.46
CA HIS A 137 10.67 -2.95 -25.82
C HIS A 137 10.75 -4.04 -24.75
N ILE A 138 9.58 -4.55 -24.35
CA ILE A 138 9.36 -6.00 -24.25
C ILE A 138 7.93 -6.36 -24.69
N PHE A 139 7.79 -6.78 -25.95
CA PHE A 139 6.90 -7.85 -26.40
C PHE A 139 7.56 -8.45 -27.65
N PRO A 140 7.99 -9.72 -27.65
CA PRO A 140 7.87 -10.55 -28.84
C PRO A 140 6.41 -10.97 -29.07
#